data_AF-A0A932SJ68-F1
#
_entry.id   AF-A0A932SJ68-F1
#
_cell.length_a   1.000
_cell.length_b   1.000
_cell.length_c   1.000
_cell.angle_alpha   90.00
_cell.angle_beta   90.00
_cell.angle_gamma   90.00
#
_symmetry.space_group_name_H-M   'P 1'
#
loop_
_entity.id
_entity.type
_entity.pdbx_description
1 polymer ?
#
loop_
_entity_poly.entity_id
_entity_poly.type
_entity_poly.pdbx_seq_one_letter_code
_entity_poly.pdbx_strand_id
1 'polypeptide(L)'
;MRERKYHLREEERELIKRKYDGRTKTIDVIDRELGFRYPRWFIKRMAADMGLTRRKEPRWSEQEEAWLERNLPKKKWRELASHLRRSVTAVRLKAKHLHLTKKCDGNLTAGGAAAILGCDPKKVVRWIERNLLAAKRYSTDRTDAQGGQPYRIAPNDLRKFIIKFPMEIDLRRVDPHSFIDLLTGGLGSGRLKKKETSLSVNDETADVENGSL
;
A
#
# COMPACT_ATOMS: atom_id res chain seq x y z
N MET A 1 11.41 -38.47 27.23
CA MET A 1 12.19 -37.46 26.48
C MET A 1 12.45 -38.00 25.08
N ARG A 2 12.32 -37.21 24.01
CA ARG A 2 12.69 -37.67 22.65
C ARG A 2 14.20 -37.52 22.47
N GLU A 3 14.90 -38.60 22.14
CA GLU A 3 16.32 -38.53 21.80
C GLU A 3 16.55 -37.64 20.56
N ARG A 4 17.61 -36.83 20.60
CA ARG A 4 17.95 -35.93 19.50
C ARG A 4 18.73 -36.73 18.44
N LYS A 5 18.12 -36.99 17.29
CA LYS A 5 18.72 -37.72 16.15
C LYS A 5 20.09 -37.20 15.65
N TYR A 6 20.45 -35.94 15.92
CA TYR A 6 21.66 -35.31 15.40
C TYR A 6 22.43 -34.62 16.53
N HIS A 7 23.73 -34.91 16.62
CA HIS A 7 24.67 -34.35 17.60
C HIS A 7 25.81 -33.66 16.88
N LEU A 8 25.93 -32.35 17.09
CA LEU A 8 26.94 -31.50 16.46
C LEU A 8 28.19 -31.44 17.35
N ARG A 9 29.36 -31.71 16.78
CA ARG A 9 30.68 -31.58 17.46
C ARG A 9 31.07 -30.12 17.59
N GLU A 10 31.99 -29.81 18.50
CA GLU A 10 32.40 -28.43 18.75
C GLU A 10 33.06 -27.75 17.52
N GLU A 11 33.90 -28.48 16.78
CA GLU A 11 34.50 -28.01 15.53
C GLU A 11 33.46 -27.64 14.47
N GLU A 12 32.39 -28.44 14.39
CA GLU A 12 31.29 -28.23 13.46
C GLU A 12 30.43 -27.02 13.88
N ARG A 13 30.33 -26.73 15.19
CA ARG A 13 29.70 -25.49 15.70
C ARG A 13 30.51 -24.25 15.34
N GLU A 14 31.82 -24.29 15.54
CA GLU A 14 32.70 -23.16 15.22
C GLU A 14 32.69 -22.87 13.72
N LEU A 15 32.62 -23.92 12.89
CA LEU A 15 32.43 -23.76 11.45
C LEU A 15 31.15 -22.99 11.10
N ILE A 16 30.02 -23.35 11.71
CA ILE A 16 28.74 -22.65 11.52
C ILE A 16 28.86 -21.20 11.99
N LYS A 17 29.43 -20.97 13.18
CA LYS A 17 29.61 -19.63 13.75
C LYS A 17 30.42 -18.72 12.84
N ARG A 18 31.48 -19.24 12.22
CA ARG A 18 32.36 -18.49 11.32
C ARG A 18 31.72 -18.17 9.97
N LYS A 19 30.94 -19.10 9.41
CA LYS A 19 30.49 -19.02 7.99
C LYS A 19 29.02 -18.67 7.81
N TYR A 20 28.18 -18.76 8.84
CA TYR A 20 26.75 -18.55 8.70
C TYR A 20 26.40 -17.07 8.55
N ASP A 21 25.80 -16.70 7.42
CA ASP A 21 25.30 -15.34 7.15
C ASP A 21 23.77 -15.29 6.92
N GLY A 22 23.07 -16.42 7.12
CA GLY A 22 21.64 -16.56 6.90
C GLY A 22 21.21 -16.72 5.43
N ARG A 23 22.13 -16.68 4.45
CA ARG A 23 21.83 -16.89 3.03
C ARG A 23 21.81 -18.37 2.68
N THR A 24 21.09 -18.74 1.62
CA THR A 24 21.04 -20.13 1.14
C THR A 24 22.42 -20.65 0.70
N LYS A 25 23.20 -19.80 0.01
CA LYS A 25 24.53 -20.17 -0.52
C LYS A 25 25.53 -20.52 0.57
N THR A 26 25.53 -19.82 1.70
CA THR A 26 26.44 -20.14 2.81
C THR A 26 26.04 -21.42 3.50
N ILE A 27 24.73 -21.71 3.59
CA ILE A 27 24.24 -23.01 4.06
C ILE A 27 24.72 -24.12 3.14
N ASP A 28 24.73 -23.94 1.82
CA ASP A 28 25.26 -24.96 0.87
C ASP A 28 26.75 -25.23 1.07
N VAL A 29 27.54 -24.18 1.35
CA VAL A 29 28.98 -24.31 1.64
C VAL A 29 29.21 -25.05 2.95
N ILE A 30 28.47 -24.68 4.00
CA ILE A 30 28.54 -25.35 5.31
C ILE A 30 28.13 -26.82 5.18
N ASP A 31 27.06 -27.12 4.44
CA ASP A 31 26.57 -28.48 4.22
C ASP A 31 27.61 -29.36 3.52
N ARG A 32 28.29 -28.81 2.49
CA ARG A 32 29.39 -29.47 1.79
C ARG A 32 30.60 -29.73 2.70
N GLU A 33 30.98 -28.75 3.51
CA GLU A 33 32.12 -28.88 4.43
C GLU A 33 31.85 -29.81 5.62
N LEU A 34 30.57 -29.96 6.00
CA LEU A 34 30.12 -30.96 6.98
C LEU A 34 29.86 -32.34 6.34
N GLY A 35 30.13 -32.51 5.05
CA GLY A 35 29.98 -33.77 4.33
C GLY A 35 28.55 -34.27 4.21
N PHE A 36 27.56 -33.36 4.12
CA PHE A 36 26.12 -33.67 4.02
C PHE A 36 25.55 -34.51 5.18
N ARG A 37 26.25 -34.49 6.33
CA ARG A 37 25.87 -35.27 7.52
C ARG A 37 24.59 -34.77 8.19
N TYR A 38 24.27 -33.49 8.02
CA TYR A 38 23.16 -32.84 8.70
C TYR A 38 22.16 -32.25 7.71
N PRO A 39 20.85 -32.49 7.89
CA PRO A 39 19.86 -31.85 7.04
C PRO A 39 19.86 -30.32 7.25
N ARG A 40 19.59 -29.56 6.18
CA ARG A 40 19.64 -28.07 6.17
C ARG A 40 18.83 -27.41 7.28
N TRP A 41 17.68 -27.98 7.64
CA TRP A 41 16.84 -27.46 8.72
C TRP A 41 17.56 -27.53 10.07
N PHE A 42 18.40 -28.54 10.30
CA PHE A 42 19.16 -28.72 11.52
C PHE A 42 20.27 -27.67 11.64
N ILE A 43 21.00 -27.39 10.56
CA ILE A 43 22.00 -26.31 10.51
C ILE A 43 21.36 -24.96 10.82
N LYS A 44 20.18 -24.66 10.22
CA LYS A 44 19.42 -23.45 10.53
C LYS A 44 18.98 -23.37 12.00
N ARG A 45 18.54 -24.49 12.57
CA ARG A 45 18.15 -24.56 13.99
C ARG A 45 19.36 -24.31 14.91
N MET A 46 20.50 -24.92 14.62
CA MET A 46 21.73 -24.71 15.40
C MET A 46 22.21 -23.26 15.31
N ALA A 47 22.19 -22.66 14.12
CA ALA A 47 22.49 -21.24 13.96
C ALA A 47 21.51 -20.35 14.75
N ALA A 48 20.24 -20.74 14.84
CA ALA A 48 19.25 -20.03 15.66
C ALA A 48 19.54 -20.16 17.17
N ASP A 49 19.85 -21.38 17.62
CA ASP A 49 20.22 -21.67 19.02
C ASP A 49 21.50 -20.91 19.42
N MET A 50 22.44 -20.71 18.48
CA MET A 50 23.66 -19.91 18.65
C MET A 50 23.42 -18.39 18.53
N GLY A 51 22.19 -17.94 18.23
CA GLY A 51 21.86 -16.53 18.08
C GLY A 51 22.38 -15.87 16.79
N LEU A 52 22.83 -16.65 15.81
CA LEU A 52 23.35 -16.17 14.52
C LEU A 52 22.22 -15.76 13.56
N THR A 53 21.01 -16.27 13.78
CA THR A 53 19.85 -15.89 12.96
C THR A 53 19.29 -14.55 13.38
N ARG A 54 18.78 -13.78 12.40
CA ARG A 54 18.03 -12.56 12.66
C ARG A 54 16.86 -12.85 13.62
N ARG A 55 16.81 -12.13 14.73
CA ARG A 55 15.67 -12.17 15.66
C ARG A 55 14.40 -11.70 14.96
N LYS A 56 13.32 -12.47 15.12
CA LYS A 56 12.00 -12.10 14.60
C LYS A 56 11.56 -10.78 15.24
N GLU A 57 11.00 -9.88 14.43
CA GLU A 57 10.46 -8.62 14.94
C GLU A 57 9.32 -8.89 15.95
N PRO A 58 9.19 -8.08 17.01
CA PRO A 58 8.08 -8.20 17.96
C PRO A 58 6.72 -8.10 17.27
N ARG A 59 5.72 -8.80 17.82
CA ARG A 59 4.33 -8.68 17.37
C ARG A 59 3.84 -7.23 17.48
N TRP A 60 2.95 -6.84 16.58
CA TRP A 60 2.29 -5.54 16.63
C TRP A 60 1.38 -5.46 17.85
N SER A 61 1.47 -4.36 18.60
CA SER A 61 0.51 -4.05 19.66
C SER A 61 -0.65 -3.24 19.12
N GLU A 62 -1.79 -3.31 19.78
CA GLU A 62 -2.97 -2.52 19.43
C GLU A 62 -2.69 -1.01 19.47
N GLN A 63 -1.84 -0.56 20.40
CA GLN A 63 -1.41 0.83 20.50
C GLN A 63 -0.61 1.28 19.28
N GLU A 64 0.29 0.43 18.77
CA GLU A 64 1.07 0.71 17.56
C GLU A 64 0.17 0.77 16.32
N GLU A 65 -0.85 -0.08 16.25
CA GLU A 65 -1.82 -0.12 15.16
C GLU A 65 -2.72 1.13 15.16
N ALA A 66 -3.29 1.48 16.31
CA ALA A 66 -4.11 2.68 16.46
C ALA A 66 -3.30 3.96 16.19
N TRP A 67 -2.03 4.00 16.62
CA TRP A 67 -1.14 5.12 16.32
C TRP A 67 -0.84 5.20 14.83
N LEU A 68 -0.57 4.06 14.17
CA LEU A 68 -0.33 4.00 12.74
C LEU A 68 -1.54 4.51 11.96
N GLU A 69 -2.76 4.07 12.29
CA GLU A 69 -3.99 4.51 11.65
C GLU A 69 -4.16 6.04 11.69
N ARG A 70 -3.99 6.65 12.87
CA ARG A 70 -4.15 8.10 13.06
C ARG A 70 -3.09 8.93 12.35
N ASN A 71 -1.87 8.40 12.24
CA ASN A 71 -0.71 9.14 11.75
C ASN A 71 -0.33 8.83 10.30
N LEU A 72 -0.81 7.72 9.75
CA LEU A 72 -0.54 7.30 8.38
C LEU A 72 -0.80 8.41 7.34
N PRO A 73 -1.94 9.13 7.36
CA PRO A 73 -2.18 10.18 6.37
C PRO A 73 -1.26 11.40 6.56
N LYS A 74 -0.77 11.65 7.77
CA LYS A 74 -0.06 12.89 8.13
C LYS A 74 1.46 12.78 7.97
N LYS A 75 2.05 11.59 8.14
CA LYS A 75 3.50 11.40 8.28
C LYS A 75 4.14 10.61 7.14
N LYS A 76 5.44 10.82 6.89
CA LYS A 76 6.22 10.05 5.90
C LYS A 76 6.48 8.63 6.39
N TRP A 77 6.79 7.69 5.48
CA TRP A 77 6.98 6.30 5.89
C TRP A 77 8.20 6.12 6.78
N ARG A 78 9.28 6.87 6.52
CA ARG A 78 10.48 6.89 7.37
C ARG A 78 10.19 7.40 8.78
N GLU A 79 9.36 8.43 8.91
CA GLU A 79 8.96 8.98 10.21
C GLU A 79 8.10 7.97 11.01
N LEU A 80 7.13 7.32 10.34
CA LEU A 80 6.33 6.26 10.95
C LEU A 80 7.21 5.09 11.42
N ALA A 81 8.14 4.67 10.57
CA ALA A 81 9.09 3.59 10.87
C ALA A 81 10.02 3.93 12.04
N SER A 82 10.54 5.15 12.08
CA SER A 82 11.39 5.64 13.17
C SER A 82 10.62 5.67 14.49
N HIS A 83 9.38 6.16 14.50
CA HIS A 83 8.56 6.21 15.71
C HIS A 83 8.22 4.80 16.24
N LEU A 84 7.82 3.89 15.34
CA LEU A 84 7.47 2.51 15.69
C LEU A 84 8.69 1.61 15.90
N ARG A 85 9.91 2.14 15.78
CA ARG A 85 11.18 1.39 15.83
C ARG A 85 11.16 0.11 14.97
N ARG A 86 10.51 0.19 13.80
CA ARG A 86 10.35 -0.92 12.85
C ARG A 86 10.88 -0.53 11.47
N SER A 87 11.13 -1.53 10.64
CA SER A 87 11.53 -1.28 9.25
C SER A 87 10.40 -0.61 8.46
N VAL A 88 10.76 0.24 7.49
CA VAL A 88 9.79 0.89 6.58
C VAL A 88 8.91 -0.14 5.88
N THR A 89 9.50 -1.28 5.50
CA THR A 89 8.78 -2.39 4.86
C THR A 89 7.75 -3.01 5.80
N ALA A 90 8.09 -3.24 7.07
CA ALA A 90 7.15 -3.79 8.05
C ALA A 90 5.96 -2.85 8.27
N VAL A 91 6.19 -1.54 8.36
CA VAL A 91 5.12 -0.54 8.51
C VAL A 91 4.21 -0.51 7.27
N ARG A 92 4.79 -0.54 6.05
CA ARG A 92 4.01 -0.59 4.80
C ARG A 92 3.16 -1.85 4.70
N LEU A 93 3.72 -3.01 5.03
CA LEU A 93 3.00 -4.28 5.03
C LEU A 93 1.86 -4.25 6.05
N LYS A 94 2.11 -3.74 7.26
CA LYS A 94 1.06 -3.63 8.27
C LYS A 94 -0.06 -2.70 7.82
N ALA A 95 0.27 -1.52 7.29
CA ALA A 95 -0.73 -0.61 6.73
C ALA A 95 -1.57 -1.28 5.63
N LYS A 96 -0.94 -2.08 4.75
CA LYS A 96 -1.65 -2.86 3.72
C LYS A 96 -2.59 -3.90 4.34
N HIS A 97 -2.15 -4.63 5.37
CA HIS A 97 -2.97 -5.62 6.06
C HIS A 97 -4.13 -5.01 6.85
N LEU A 98 -3.96 -3.79 7.36
CA LEU A 98 -5.02 -3.01 7.99
C LEU A 98 -5.89 -2.25 6.96
N HIS A 99 -5.66 -2.45 5.65
CA HIS A 99 -6.34 -1.74 4.57
C HIS A 99 -6.27 -0.20 4.66
N LEU A 100 -5.26 0.32 5.36
CA LEU A 100 -5.05 1.74 5.55
C LEU A 100 -4.36 2.34 4.32
N THR A 101 -4.79 3.53 3.91
CA THR A 101 -4.18 4.27 2.81
C THR A 101 -3.76 5.67 3.24
N LYS A 102 -2.74 6.22 2.60
CA LYS A 102 -2.31 7.62 2.80
C LYS A 102 -3.26 8.65 2.16
N LYS A 103 -4.41 8.23 1.62
CA LYS A 103 -5.32 9.11 0.87
C LYS A 103 -6.34 9.74 1.81
N CYS A 104 -5.98 10.79 2.55
CA CYS A 104 -6.96 11.47 3.44
C CYS A 104 -6.85 13.00 3.49
N ASP A 105 -6.30 13.66 2.47
CA ASP A 105 -6.18 15.13 2.48
C ASP A 105 -7.27 15.83 1.64
N GLY A 106 -8.22 15.08 1.05
CA GLY A 106 -9.15 15.59 0.04
C GLY A 106 -8.50 16.04 -1.29
N ASN A 107 -7.16 16.11 -1.33
CA ASN A 107 -6.39 16.51 -2.51
C ASN A 107 -6.23 15.38 -3.52
N LEU A 108 -6.43 15.72 -4.79
CA LEU A 108 -6.31 14.83 -5.93
C LEU A 108 -4.85 14.69 -6.35
N THR A 109 -4.49 13.50 -6.85
CA THR A 109 -3.26 13.33 -7.63
C THR A 109 -3.53 13.71 -9.08
N ALA A 110 -2.49 13.89 -9.90
CA ALA A 110 -2.66 14.11 -11.34
C ALA A 110 -3.51 13.00 -11.99
N GLY A 111 -3.30 11.74 -11.60
CA GLY A 111 -4.12 10.61 -12.06
C GLY A 111 -5.57 10.66 -11.54
N GLY A 112 -5.80 11.13 -10.31
CA GLY A 112 -7.16 11.33 -9.79
C GLY A 112 -7.92 12.44 -10.52
N ALA A 113 -7.26 13.57 -10.78
CA ALA A 113 -7.83 14.66 -11.58
C ALA A 113 -8.10 14.22 -13.03
N ALA A 114 -7.19 13.44 -13.62
CA ALA A 114 -7.34 12.88 -14.96
C ALA A 114 -8.52 11.90 -15.06
N ALA A 115 -8.72 11.07 -14.04
CA ALA A 115 -9.87 10.16 -13.97
C ALA A 115 -11.21 10.92 -13.93
N ILE A 116 -11.28 12.02 -13.18
CA ILE A 116 -12.49 12.87 -13.13
C ILE A 116 -12.71 13.55 -14.49
N LEU A 117 -11.65 14.10 -15.08
CA LEU A 117 -11.71 14.86 -16.33
C LEU A 117 -11.71 13.99 -17.60
N GLY A 118 -11.66 12.66 -17.47
CA GLY A 118 -11.66 11.75 -18.61
C GLY A 118 -10.43 11.84 -19.53
N CYS A 119 -9.29 12.34 -19.02
CA CYS A 119 -8.10 12.65 -19.83
C CYS A 119 -6.86 11.85 -19.40
N ASP A 120 -5.75 12.00 -20.14
CA ASP A 120 -4.47 11.37 -19.80
C ASP A 120 -3.79 12.11 -18.62
N PRO A 121 -3.25 11.42 -17.61
CA PRO A 121 -2.52 12.05 -16.50
C PRO A 121 -1.37 12.98 -16.95
N LYS A 122 -0.71 12.71 -18.07
CA LYS A 122 0.33 13.57 -18.67
C LYS A 122 -0.24 14.91 -19.13
N LYS A 123 -1.50 14.95 -19.58
CA LYS A 123 -2.19 16.20 -19.93
C LYS A 123 -2.35 17.07 -18.68
N VAL A 124 -2.75 16.47 -17.56
CA VAL A 124 -2.84 17.18 -16.27
C VAL A 124 -1.48 17.69 -15.82
N VAL A 125 -0.42 16.89 -15.94
CA VAL A 125 0.95 17.32 -15.62
C VAL A 125 1.36 18.51 -16.50
N ARG A 126 1.06 18.48 -17.80
CA ARG A 126 1.33 19.59 -18.72
C ARG A 126 0.60 20.87 -18.32
N TRP A 127 -0.65 20.79 -17.85
CA TRP A 127 -1.37 21.96 -17.35
C TRP A 127 -0.70 22.57 -16.12
N ILE A 128 -0.14 21.73 -15.24
CA ILE A 128 0.62 22.19 -14.07
C ILE A 128 1.95 22.83 -14.50
N GLU A 129 2.70 22.20 -15.40
CA GLU A 129 3.97 22.72 -15.93
C GLU A 129 3.79 24.06 -16.66
N ARG A 130 2.65 24.26 -17.32
CA ARG A 130 2.28 25.53 -17.98
C ARG A 130 1.67 26.57 -17.03
N ASN A 131 1.64 26.30 -15.72
CA ASN A 131 1.00 27.16 -14.71
C ASN A 131 -0.49 27.45 -14.95
N LEU A 132 -1.19 26.57 -15.68
CA LEU A 132 -2.64 26.67 -15.89
C LEU A 132 -3.41 26.11 -14.70
N LEU A 133 -2.90 25.02 -14.11
CA LEU A 133 -3.48 24.34 -12.95
C LEU A 133 -2.55 24.48 -11.74
N ALA A 134 -3.05 25.08 -10.66
CA ALA A 134 -2.31 25.18 -9.42
C ALA A 134 -2.21 23.80 -8.74
N ALA A 135 -0.97 23.39 -8.43
CA ALA A 135 -0.69 22.16 -7.71
C ALA A 135 0.54 22.33 -6.84
N LYS A 136 0.57 21.65 -5.70
CA LYS A 136 1.74 21.60 -4.82
C LYS A 136 2.49 20.29 -5.01
N ARG A 137 3.82 20.34 -5.05
CA ARG A 137 4.64 19.11 -5.00
C ARG A 137 4.67 18.60 -3.57
N TYR A 138 4.38 17.31 -3.39
CA TYR A 138 4.39 16.67 -2.08
C TYR A 138 5.62 15.78 -1.92
N SER A 139 6.40 16.04 -0.87
CA SER A 139 7.60 15.27 -0.57
C SER A 139 7.23 13.84 -0.17
N THR A 140 7.52 12.90 -1.06
CA THR A 140 7.40 11.46 -0.81
C THR A 140 8.77 10.81 -0.80
N ASP A 141 8.85 9.59 -0.25
CA ASP A 141 10.06 8.77 -0.29
C ASP A 141 10.34 8.16 -1.70
N ARG A 142 9.68 8.64 -2.76
CA ARG A 142 9.89 8.17 -4.14
C ARG A 142 11.19 8.74 -4.69
N THR A 143 11.88 7.93 -5.48
CA THR A 143 13.08 8.37 -6.23
C THR A 143 12.67 8.98 -7.57
N ASP A 144 13.59 9.71 -8.21
CA ASP A 144 13.34 10.32 -9.53
C ASP A 144 13.03 9.26 -10.60
N ALA A 145 13.71 8.10 -10.54
CA ALA A 145 13.42 6.94 -11.38
C ALA A 145 11.99 6.39 -11.21
N GLN A 146 11.31 6.70 -10.10
CA GLN A 146 9.91 6.33 -9.83
C GLN A 146 8.92 7.43 -10.21
N GLY A 147 9.32 8.38 -11.06
CA GLY A 147 8.50 9.51 -11.49
C GLY A 147 8.47 10.67 -10.50
N GLY A 148 9.47 10.75 -9.61
CA GLY A 148 9.68 11.87 -8.69
C GLY A 148 8.53 12.10 -7.69
N GLN A 149 8.43 13.35 -7.22
CA GLN A 149 7.44 13.76 -6.24
C GLN A 149 6.06 13.97 -6.89
N PRO A 150 4.99 13.32 -6.40
CA PRO A 150 3.67 13.47 -6.98
C PRO A 150 3.08 14.86 -6.70
N TYR A 151 2.28 15.35 -7.65
CA TYR A 151 1.47 16.56 -7.50
C TYR A 151 0.25 16.31 -6.61
N ARG A 152 -0.06 17.29 -5.77
CA ARG A 152 -1.32 17.41 -5.02
C ARG A 152 -2.09 18.61 -5.54
N ILE A 153 -3.28 18.34 -6.06
CA ILE A 153 -4.19 19.32 -6.63
C ILE A 153 -5.36 19.44 -5.65
N ALA A 154 -5.62 20.65 -5.14
CA ALA A 154 -6.82 20.87 -4.35
C ALA A 154 -8.06 20.80 -5.25
N PRO A 155 -9.17 20.18 -4.81
CA PRO A 155 -10.40 20.15 -5.61
C PRO A 155 -10.86 21.56 -6.01
N ASN A 156 -10.62 22.55 -5.14
CA ASN A 156 -10.96 23.94 -5.43
C ASN A 156 -10.12 24.55 -6.56
N ASP A 157 -8.85 24.20 -6.65
CA ASP A 157 -7.98 24.67 -7.74
C ASP A 157 -8.34 23.99 -9.06
N LEU A 158 -8.76 22.72 -9.01
CA LEU A 158 -9.29 22.03 -10.18
C LEU A 158 -10.61 22.66 -10.66
N ARG A 159 -11.51 23.06 -9.76
CA ARG A 159 -12.72 23.83 -10.12
C ARG A 159 -12.38 25.16 -10.80
N LYS A 160 -11.45 25.93 -10.23
CA LYS A 160 -11.00 27.20 -10.83
C LYS A 160 -10.44 27.00 -12.24
N PHE A 161 -9.69 25.91 -12.46
CA PHE A 161 -9.18 25.55 -13.77
C PHE A 161 -10.31 25.25 -14.77
N ILE A 162 -11.31 24.46 -14.38
CA ILE A 162 -12.46 24.13 -15.24
C ILE A 162 -13.21 25.40 -15.67
N ILE A 163 -13.43 26.32 -14.72
CA ILE A 163 -14.13 27.59 -14.99
C ILE A 163 -13.30 28.48 -15.92
N LYS A 164 -11.98 28.54 -15.73
CA LYS A 164 -11.09 29.42 -16.50
C LYS A 164 -10.77 28.88 -17.90
N PHE A 165 -10.68 27.56 -18.04
CA PHE A 165 -10.25 26.89 -19.28
C PHE A 165 -11.20 25.74 -19.68
N PRO A 166 -12.50 26.00 -19.91
CA PRO A 166 -13.46 24.95 -20.23
C PRO A 166 -13.12 24.20 -21.53
N MET A 167 -12.54 24.90 -22.51
CA MET A 167 -12.17 24.33 -23.82
C MET A 167 -11.01 23.32 -23.77
N GLU A 168 -10.22 23.32 -22.69
CA GLU A 168 -9.18 22.32 -22.50
C GLU A 168 -9.74 20.94 -22.11
N ILE A 169 -11.02 20.88 -21.73
CA ILE A 169 -11.68 19.70 -21.19
C ILE A 169 -12.62 19.12 -22.25
N ASP A 170 -12.45 17.83 -22.51
CA ASP A 170 -13.37 17.09 -23.37
C ASP A 170 -14.51 16.52 -22.52
N LEU A 171 -15.62 17.27 -22.42
CA LEU A 171 -16.79 16.89 -21.63
C LEU A 171 -17.40 15.54 -22.02
N ARG A 172 -17.14 15.04 -23.24
CA ARG A 172 -17.66 13.74 -23.70
C ARG A 172 -17.01 12.55 -22.99
N ARG A 173 -15.81 12.74 -22.44
CA ARG A 173 -15.01 11.68 -21.82
C ARG A 173 -15.02 11.73 -20.29
N VAL A 174 -15.49 12.84 -19.74
CA VAL A 174 -15.59 13.11 -18.31
C VAL A 174 -16.52 12.10 -17.64
N ASP A 175 -16.18 11.66 -16.43
CA ASP A 175 -17.11 10.89 -15.60
C ASP A 175 -18.18 11.84 -15.03
N PRO A 176 -19.46 11.72 -15.43
CA PRO A 176 -20.47 12.73 -15.09
C PRO A 176 -20.67 12.88 -13.59
N HIS A 177 -20.68 11.77 -12.85
CA HIS A 177 -20.89 11.77 -11.40
C HIS A 177 -19.73 12.46 -10.67
N SER A 178 -18.49 12.05 -10.93
CA SER A 178 -17.33 12.65 -10.27
C SER A 178 -17.14 14.12 -10.65
N PHE A 179 -17.55 14.50 -11.86
CA PHE A 179 -17.50 15.89 -12.32
C PHE A 179 -18.54 16.76 -11.61
N ILE A 180 -19.78 16.27 -11.47
CA ILE A 180 -20.81 16.95 -10.69
C ILE A 180 -20.37 17.06 -9.22
N ASP A 181 -19.85 15.99 -8.62
CA ASP A 181 -19.33 16.01 -7.25
C ASP A 181 -18.15 16.99 -7.09
N LEU A 182 -17.32 17.14 -8.11
CA LEU A 182 -16.25 18.14 -8.12
C LEU A 182 -16.81 19.56 -8.07
N LEU A 183 -17.79 19.86 -8.94
CA LEU A 183 -18.40 21.18 -9.06
C LEU A 183 -19.23 21.56 -7.83
N THR A 184 -19.98 20.61 -7.27
CA THR A 184 -20.84 20.81 -6.09
C THR A 184 -20.08 20.79 -4.77
N GLY A 185 -18.80 20.39 -4.77
CA GLY A 185 -17.99 20.29 -3.55
C GLY A 185 -18.06 18.95 -2.83
N GLY A 186 -18.81 17.98 -3.35
CA GLY A 186 -18.93 16.62 -2.83
C GLY A 186 -17.61 15.83 -2.75
N LEU A 187 -16.63 16.12 -3.62
CA LEU A 187 -15.29 15.48 -3.56
C LEU A 187 -14.47 15.86 -2.31
N GLY A 188 -14.98 16.78 -1.48
CA GLY A 188 -14.34 17.29 -0.27
C GLY A 188 -14.98 16.80 1.05
N SER A 189 -15.58 15.62 1.12
CA SER A 189 -15.85 14.95 2.42
C SER A 189 -16.24 13.48 2.20
N GLY A 190 -15.30 12.56 2.38
CA GLY A 190 -15.57 11.18 2.84
C GLY A 190 -16.70 10.33 2.22
N ARG A 191 -17.16 10.57 0.98
CA ARG A 191 -18.16 9.71 0.31
C ARG A 191 -17.73 9.35 -1.09
N LEU A 192 -16.93 8.31 -1.21
CA LEU A 192 -17.04 7.41 -2.35
C LEU A 192 -17.66 6.13 -1.79
N LYS A 193 -19.00 6.09 -1.74
CA LYS A 193 -19.71 4.81 -1.56
C LYS A 193 -19.34 3.95 -2.77
N LYS A 194 -18.78 2.77 -2.47
CA LYS A 194 -18.47 1.73 -3.45
C LYS A 194 -19.78 1.41 -4.20
N LYS A 195 -19.71 1.36 -5.53
CA LYS A 195 -20.77 0.86 -6.41
C LYS A 195 -21.17 -0.54 -5.91
N GLU A 196 -22.33 -0.66 -5.26
CA GLU A 196 -23.03 -1.94 -5.19
C GLU A 196 -23.51 -2.21 -6.61
N THR A 197 -22.92 -3.22 -7.24
CA THR A 197 -23.37 -3.74 -8.52
C THR A 197 -24.75 -4.35 -8.29
N SER A 198 -25.74 -3.70 -8.87
CA SER A 198 -27.15 -4.08 -8.97
C SER A 198 -27.35 -5.40 -9.73
N LEU A 199 -28.28 -6.26 -9.29
CA LEU A 199 -29.48 -6.72 -10.03
C LEU A 199 -30.08 -7.94 -9.30
N SER A 200 -31.18 -7.76 -8.58
CA SER A 200 -32.19 -8.81 -8.43
C SER A 200 -33.46 -8.27 -9.09
N VAL A 201 -33.70 -8.72 -10.32
CA VAL A 201 -34.94 -8.48 -11.05
C VAL A 201 -36.02 -9.36 -10.42
N ASN A 202 -37.18 -8.73 -10.25
CA ASN A 202 -38.44 -9.20 -9.69
C ASN A 202 -38.90 -10.56 -10.22
N ASP A 203 -39.62 -11.29 -9.37
CA ASP A 203 -40.81 -12.02 -9.82
C ASP A 203 -41.91 -11.87 -8.75
N GLU A 204 -42.74 -10.86 -8.93
CA GLU A 204 -44.05 -10.73 -8.27
C GLU A 204 -45.06 -11.41 -9.20
N THR A 205 -45.49 -12.62 -8.85
CA THR A 205 -46.73 -13.20 -9.37
C THR A 205 -47.81 -12.92 -8.34
N ALA A 206 -48.57 -11.85 -8.57
CA ALA A 206 -49.81 -11.54 -7.86
C ALA A 206 -50.96 -12.30 -8.54
N ASP A 207 -51.35 -13.44 -7.98
CA ASP A 207 -52.64 -14.06 -8.27
C ASP A 207 -53.73 -13.29 -7.51
N VAL A 208 -54.39 -12.37 -8.23
CA VAL A 208 -55.67 -11.78 -7.83
C VAL A 208 -56.66 -12.08 -8.94
N GLU A 209 -57.28 -13.26 -8.90
CA GLU A 209 -58.53 -13.49 -9.61
C GLU A 209 -59.69 -12.93 -8.76
N ASN A 210 -60.29 -11.87 -9.29
CA ASN A 210 -61.54 -11.29 -8.83
C ASN A 210 -62.68 -12.29 -8.97
N GLY A 211 -63.49 -12.42 -7.92
CA GLY A 211 -64.82 -13.04 -8.03
C GLY A 211 -65.85 -12.08 -8.63
N SER A 212 -66.86 -12.63 -9.30
CA SER A 212 -68.29 -12.33 -9.05
C SER A 212 -69.22 -13.03 -10.04
N LEU A 213 -70.29 -13.59 -9.46
CA LEU A 213 -71.59 -14.04 -10.01
C LEU A 213 -71.66 -15.41 -10.69
#